data_AF-A0A7I7PIL4-F1
#
_entry.id   AF-A0A7I7PIL4-F1
#
_cell.length_a   1.000
_cell.length_b   1.000
_cell.length_c   1.000
_cell.angle_alpha   90.00
_cell.angle_beta   90.00
_cell.angle_gamma   90.00
#
_symmetry.space_group_name_H-M   'P 1'
#
loop_
_entity.id
_entity.type
_entity.pdbx_description
1 polymer ?
#
loop_
_entity_poly.entity_id
_entity_poly.type
_entity_poly.pdbx_seq_one_letter_code
_entity_poly.pdbx_strand_id
1 'polypeptide(L)'
;MAQPKTAAKLSIAVRTFERMRAEIAEMGAGIPHELMRAVLREVVSAVDSATTEVRKYPMPEVKWLDGPEEHDFPAAADYLALLADPQTVTTLTDELRAGSIVHKKAKDILRAARLRLLPVDNPHVASDLSKIKKGHPLSPILLIRGDLQTGVPVQIADGYHRVCASYHTDENTDIPVIIAVANRRATR
;
A
#
# COMPACT_ATOMS: atom_id res chain seq x y z
N MET A 1 15.93 22.36 -6.70
CA MET A 1 15.35 21.45 -5.68
C MET A 1 14.00 21.99 -5.26
N ALA A 2 12.89 21.35 -5.68
CA ALA A 2 11.56 21.76 -5.25
C ALA A 2 11.31 21.30 -3.80
N GLN A 3 10.74 22.18 -2.97
CA GLN A 3 10.51 21.90 -1.55
C GLN A 3 9.48 20.77 -1.34
N PRO A 4 9.53 20.02 -0.20
CA PRO A 4 8.64 18.88 0.07
C PRO A 4 7.13 19.20 -0.01
N LYS A 5 6.75 20.45 0.27
CA LYS A 5 5.36 20.93 0.19
C LYS A 5 4.84 21.00 -1.26
N THR A 6 5.74 20.99 -2.25
CA THR A 6 5.41 21.12 -3.67
C THR A 6 4.97 19.78 -4.27
N ALA A 7 5.56 18.66 -3.84
CA ALA A 7 5.25 17.33 -4.39
C ALA A 7 3.85 16.82 -3.97
N ALA A 8 3.42 17.07 -2.73
CA ALA A 8 2.08 16.71 -2.27
C ALA A 8 0.97 17.56 -2.92
N LYS A 9 1.25 18.85 -3.19
CA LYS A 9 0.36 19.71 -3.97
C LYS A 9 0.24 19.25 -5.42
N LEU A 10 1.32 18.73 -5.98
CA LEU A 10 1.37 18.24 -7.36
C LEU A 10 0.54 16.95 -7.54
N SER A 11 0.58 16.00 -6.60
CA SER A 11 -0.19 14.75 -6.71
C SER A 11 -1.71 14.98 -6.59
N ILE A 12 -2.13 15.92 -5.75
CA ILE A 12 -3.53 16.35 -5.63
C ILE A 12 -3.98 17.07 -6.91
N ALA A 13 -3.12 17.94 -7.46
CA ALA A 13 -3.40 18.63 -8.72
C ALA A 13 -3.59 17.64 -9.89
N VAL A 14 -2.71 16.64 -10.02
CA VAL A 14 -2.81 15.60 -11.06
C VAL A 14 -4.12 14.81 -10.94
N ARG A 15 -4.51 14.37 -9.74
CA ARG A 15 -5.79 13.64 -9.54
C ARG A 15 -7.02 14.50 -9.85
N THR A 16 -6.95 15.80 -9.53
CA THR A 16 -8.03 16.74 -9.83
C THR A 16 -8.16 16.94 -11.35
N PHE A 17 -7.05 17.03 -12.08
CA PHE A 17 -7.04 17.13 -13.53
C PHE A 17 -7.57 15.87 -14.23
N GLU A 18 -7.19 14.68 -13.76
CA GLU A 18 -7.72 13.40 -14.27
C GLU A 18 -9.24 13.29 -14.10
N ARG A 19 -9.78 13.74 -12.95
CA ARG A 19 -11.24 13.75 -12.70
C ARG A 19 -11.97 14.77 -13.59
N MET A 20 -11.43 15.99 -13.72
CA MET A 20 -12.00 17.00 -14.62
C MET A 20 -11.98 16.53 -16.08
N ARG A 21 -10.96 15.79 -16.49
CA ARG A 21 -10.90 15.17 -17.83
C ARG A 21 -12.04 14.20 -18.11
N ALA A 22 -12.40 13.36 -17.14
CA ALA A 22 -13.47 12.38 -17.30
C ALA A 22 -14.84 13.07 -17.39
N GLU A 23 -15.09 14.06 -16.54
CA GLU A 23 -16.34 14.84 -16.52
C GLU A 23 -16.53 15.63 -17.84
N ILE A 24 -15.46 16.20 -18.40
CA ILE A 24 -15.50 16.92 -19.69
C ILE A 24 -15.78 15.98 -20.88
N ALA A 25 -15.33 14.73 -20.83
CA ALA A 25 -15.57 13.76 -21.89
C ALA A 25 -17.04 13.33 -22.00
N GLU A 26 -17.84 13.45 -20.93
CA GLU A 26 -19.26 13.08 -20.91
C GLU A 26 -20.21 14.21 -21.41
N MET A 27 -19.74 15.46 -21.52
CA MET A 27 -20.58 16.64 -21.77
C MET A 27 -20.83 16.97 -23.27
N GLY A 28 -20.82 16.00 -24.17
CA GLY A 28 -20.71 16.20 -25.62
C GLY A 28 -21.55 17.32 -26.27
N ALA A 29 -20.90 18.26 -26.97
CA ALA A 29 -21.41 18.98 -28.15
C ALA A 29 -20.27 19.78 -28.86
N GLY A 30 -20.38 19.94 -30.18
CA GLY A 30 -19.32 20.38 -31.09
C GLY A 30 -18.92 21.87 -31.06
N ILE A 31 -17.63 22.08 -31.35
CA ILE A 31 -16.86 23.32 -31.64
C ILE A 31 -16.92 24.42 -30.56
N PRO A 32 -16.74 24.03 -29.31
CA PRO A 32 -15.63 24.49 -28.44
C PRO A 32 -14.46 23.49 -28.40
N HIS A 33 -14.62 22.36 -29.09
CA HIS A 33 -13.79 21.17 -28.96
C HIS A 33 -12.36 21.34 -29.48
N GLU A 34 -12.07 22.14 -30.51
CA GLU A 34 -10.67 22.31 -30.96
C GLU A 34 -9.83 23.16 -30.01
N LEU A 35 -10.42 24.24 -29.49
CA LEU A 35 -9.77 25.09 -28.48
C LEU A 35 -9.64 24.30 -27.16
N MET A 36 -10.69 23.59 -26.75
CA MET A 36 -10.64 22.68 -25.60
C MET A 36 -9.64 21.54 -25.82
N ARG A 37 -9.51 20.98 -27.02
CA ARG A 37 -8.55 19.92 -27.35
C ARG A 37 -7.12 20.46 -27.46
N ALA A 38 -6.93 21.72 -27.86
CA ALA A 38 -5.65 22.40 -27.81
C ALA A 38 -5.22 22.64 -26.35
N VAL A 39 -6.11 23.20 -25.52
CA VAL A 39 -5.89 23.37 -24.07
C VAL A 39 -5.66 22.02 -23.40
N LEU A 40 -6.45 21.00 -23.72
CA LEU A 40 -6.29 19.65 -23.18
C LEU A 40 -4.95 19.04 -23.60
N ARG A 41 -4.50 19.24 -24.84
CA ARG A 41 -3.18 18.77 -25.29
C ARG A 41 -2.04 19.49 -24.58
N GLU A 42 -2.14 20.80 -24.37
CA GLU A 42 -1.13 21.55 -23.62
C GLU A 42 -1.10 21.12 -22.15
N VAL A 43 -2.26 20.93 -21.52
CA VAL A 43 -2.37 20.42 -20.14
C VAL A 43 -1.82 19.00 -20.06
N VAL A 44 -2.18 18.11 -20.98
CA VAL A 44 -1.64 16.74 -21.02
C VAL A 44 -0.12 16.77 -21.24
N SER A 45 0.39 17.57 -22.18
CA SER A 45 1.83 17.72 -22.40
C SER A 45 2.57 18.30 -21.18
N ALA A 46 1.96 19.24 -20.46
CA ALA A 46 2.50 19.80 -19.24
C ALA A 46 2.50 18.77 -18.10
N VAL A 47 1.44 17.95 -18.00
CA VAL A 47 1.35 16.82 -17.05
C VAL A 47 2.36 15.73 -17.42
N ASP A 48 2.53 15.39 -18.68
CA ASP A 48 3.53 14.42 -19.17
C ASP A 48 4.96 14.91 -18.92
N SER A 49 5.22 16.20 -19.13
CA SER A 49 6.52 16.82 -18.82
C SER A 49 6.77 16.84 -17.32
N ALA A 50 5.76 17.19 -16.51
CA ALA A 50 5.85 17.18 -15.06
C ALA A 50 6.02 15.76 -14.49
N THR A 51 5.30 14.77 -15.02
CA THR A 51 5.46 13.37 -14.62
C THR A 51 6.82 12.80 -15.03
N THR A 52 7.35 13.20 -16.20
CA THR A 52 8.71 12.86 -16.63
C THR A 52 9.78 13.50 -15.73
N GLU A 53 9.64 14.77 -15.37
CA GLU A 53 10.55 15.45 -14.44
C GLU A 53 10.46 14.88 -13.01
N VAL A 54 9.28 14.44 -12.56
CA VAL A 54 9.12 13.75 -11.27
C VAL A 54 9.80 12.37 -11.29
N ARG A 55 9.72 11.62 -12.40
CA ARG A 55 10.43 10.34 -12.59
C ARG A 55 11.96 10.47 -12.59
N LYS A 56 12.49 11.67 -12.80
CA LYS A 56 13.93 11.98 -12.76
C LYS A 56 14.52 11.85 -11.35
N TYR A 57 13.68 11.93 -10.33
CA TYR A 57 14.07 11.65 -8.95
C TYR A 57 13.67 10.22 -8.61
N PRO A 58 14.64 9.30 -8.41
CA PRO A 58 14.30 7.94 -8.02
C PRO A 58 13.52 7.99 -6.71
N MET A 59 12.36 7.33 -6.70
CA MET A 59 11.61 7.16 -5.47
C MET A 59 12.51 6.44 -4.46
N PRO A 60 12.59 6.91 -3.20
CA PRO A 60 13.46 6.32 -2.21
C PRO A 60 13.13 4.84 -2.03
N GLU A 61 14.15 3.98 -2.16
CA GLU A 61 14.01 2.54 -1.95
C GLU A 61 13.53 2.26 -0.51
N VAL A 62 12.55 1.35 -0.39
CA VAL A 62 12.05 0.94 0.92
C VAL A 62 13.09 0.02 1.56
N LYS A 63 13.60 0.43 2.72
CA LYS A 63 14.48 -0.39 3.55
C LYS A 63 13.65 -1.17 4.57
N TRP A 64 14.11 -2.37 4.89
CA TRP A 64 13.45 -3.26 5.83
C TRP A 64 14.41 -3.69 6.93
N LEU A 65 13.86 -3.97 8.11
CA LEU A 65 14.56 -4.69 9.17
C LEU A 65 14.68 -6.18 8.79
N ASP A 66 15.68 -6.85 9.35
CA ASP A 66 15.90 -8.29 9.17
C ASP A 66 14.83 -9.17 9.85
N GLY A 67 13.98 -8.57 10.67
CA GLY A 67 12.89 -9.25 11.39
C GLY A 67 11.87 -8.25 11.96
N PRO A 68 10.65 -8.70 12.28
CA PRO A 68 9.66 -7.88 12.97
C PRO A 68 10.18 -7.37 14.32
N GLU A 69 9.69 -6.21 14.74
CA GLU A 69 9.97 -5.68 16.07
C GLU A 69 9.13 -6.43 17.12
N GLU A 70 9.63 -6.54 18.35
CA GLU A 70 8.95 -7.28 19.42
C GLU A 70 7.53 -6.79 19.71
N HIS A 71 7.25 -5.51 19.45
CA HIS A 71 5.92 -4.92 19.66
C HIS A 71 4.92 -5.24 18.53
N ASP A 72 5.38 -5.72 17.36
CA ASP A 72 4.49 -6.09 16.26
C ASP A 72 3.69 -7.37 16.59
N PHE A 73 4.27 -8.30 17.35
CA PHE A 73 3.62 -9.56 17.76
C PHE A 73 2.41 -9.37 18.68
N PRO A 74 2.47 -8.59 19.78
CA PRO A 74 1.28 -8.31 20.59
C PRO A 74 0.24 -7.47 19.83
N ALA A 75 0.64 -6.57 18.92
CA ALA A 75 -0.31 -5.85 18.06
C ALA A 75 -1.05 -6.81 17.10
N ALA A 76 -0.33 -7.76 16.50
CA ALA A 76 -0.91 -8.83 15.70
C ALA A 76 -1.86 -9.71 16.53
N ALA A 77 -1.47 -10.10 17.74
CA ALA A 77 -2.31 -10.91 18.61
C ALA A 77 -3.63 -10.21 18.98
N ASP A 78 -3.58 -8.91 19.29
CA ASP A 78 -4.77 -8.11 19.62
C ASP A 78 -5.76 -8.05 18.45
N TYR A 79 -5.26 -7.84 17.22
CA TYR A 79 -6.11 -7.92 16.02
C TYR A 79 -6.70 -9.32 15.82
N LEU A 80 -5.89 -10.37 15.97
CA LEU A 80 -6.34 -11.75 15.75
C LEU A 80 -7.37 -12.20 16.79
N ALA A 81 -7.34 -11.65 18.00
CA ALA A 81 -8.35 -11.90 19.03
C ALA A 81 -9.76 -11.40 18.65
N LEU A 82 -9.88 -10.53 17.63
CA LEU A 82 -11.17 -10.16 17.06
C LEU A 82 -11.78 -11.28 16.19
N LEU A 83 -10.96 -12.22 15.72
CA LEU A 83 -11.33 -13.19 14.69
C LEU A 83 -11.32 -14.65 15.17
N ALA A 84 -10.59 -14.94 16.25
CA ALA A 84 -10.33 -16.30 16.71
C ALA A 84 -10.33 -16.42 18.24
N ASP A 85 -10.48 -17.65 18.73
CA ASP A 85 -10.40 -17.94 20.15
C ASP A 85 -8.97 -17.78 20.69
N PRO A 86 -8.78 -17.57 22.02
CA PRO A 86 -7.46 -17.31 22.60
C PRO A 86 -6.41 -18.37 22.28
N GLN A 87 -6.78 -19.65 22.19
CA GLN A 87 -5.82 -20.72 21.92
C GLN A 87 -5.33 -20.67 20.47
N THR A 88 -6.24 -20.36 19.53
CA THR A 88 -5.87 -20.13 18.13
C THR A 88 -4.98 -18.90 17.99
N VAL A 89 -5.27 -17.80 18.70
CA VAL A 89 -4.43 -16.58 18.68
C VAL A 89 -3.01 -16.89 19.16
N THR A 90 -2.86 -17.54 20.32
CA THR A 90 -1.53 -17.92 20.83
C THR A 90 -0.76 -18.77 19.83
N THR A 91 -1.43 -19.78 19.24
CA THR A 91 -0.80 -20.65 18.24
C THR A 91 -0.32 -19.86 17.02
N LEU A 92 -1.16 -18.97 16.48
CA LEU A 92 -0.81 -18.15 15.31
C LEU A 92 0.33 -17.16 15.62
N THR A 93 0.32 -16.54 16.81
CA THR A 93 1.39 -15.62 17.21
C THR A 93 2.72 -16.35 17.40
N ASP A 94 2.71 -17.58 17.95
CA ASP A 94 3.91 -18.40 18.07
C ASP A 94 4.44 -18.85 16.70
N GLU A 95 3.54 -19.23 15.78
CA GLU A 95 3.92 -19.52 14.39
C GLU A 95 4.52 -18.30 13.68
N LEU A 96 3.97 -17.11 13.89
CA LEU A 96 4.53 -15.86 13.36
C LEU A 96 5.92 -15.57 13.94
N ARG A 97 6.14 -15.87 15.24
CA ARG A 97 7.44 -15.65 15.89
C ARG A 97 8.51 -16.64 15.42
N ALA A 98 8.12 -17.88 15.14
CA ALA A 98 9.03 -18.92 14.66
C ALA A 98 9.19 -18.96 13.12
N GLY A 99 8.34 -18.24 12.39
CA GLY A 99 8.28 -18.27 10.94
C GLY A 99 9.49 -17.63 10.27
N SER A 100 9.77 -18.07 9.04
CA SER A 100 10.83 -17.49 8.21
C SER A 100 10.30 -16.37 7.33
N ILE A 101 11.18 -15.41 7.01
CA ILE A 101 10.86 -14.34 6.07
C ILE A 101 10.74 -14.90 4.66
N VAL A 102 9.65 -14.54 4.00
CA VAL A 102 9.47 -14.65 2.55
C VAL A 102 9.13 -13.28 1.99
N HIS A 103 9.24 -13.10 0.68
CA HIS A 103 8.93 -11.82 0.05
C HIS A 103 7.67 -11.89 -0.80
N LYS A 104 6.86 -10.83 -0.74
CA LYS A 104 5.62 -10.64 -1.51
C LYS A 104 5.51 -9.21 -2.02
N LYS A 105 4.82 -9.02 -3.15
CA LYS A 105 4.59 -7.69 -3.73
C LYS A 105 3.50 -6.95 -3.00
N ALA A 106 3.67 -5.64 -2.82
CA ALA A 106 2.69 -4.77 -2.16
C ALA A 106 1.28 -4.91 -2.77
N LYS A 107 1.17 -4.87 -4.10
CA LYS A 107 -0.11 -5.03 -4.80
C LYS A 107 -0.78 -6.39 -4.57
N ASP A 108 0.02 -7.44 -4.47
CA ASP A 108 -0.49 -8.80 -4.29
C ASP A 108 -0.96 -9.03 -2.86
N ILE A 109 -0.27 -8.46 -1.86
CA ILE A 109 -0.72 -8.48 -0.47
C ILE A 109 -2.09 -7.81 -0.35
N LEU A 110 -2.26 -6.59 -0.87
CA LEU A 110 -3.54 -5.87 -0.81
C LEU A 110 -4.66 -6.62 -1.56
N ARG A 111 -4.35 -7.15 -2.75
CA ARG A 111 -5.29 -7.94 -3.56
C ARG A 111 -5.73 -9.23 -2.85
N ALA A 112 -4.80 -9.96 -2.22
CA ALA A 112 -5.09 -11.18 -1.48
C ALA A 112 -5.86 -10.92 -0.17
N ALA A 113 -5.56 -9.80 0.50
CA ALA A 113 -6.26 -9.37 1.71
C ALA A 113 -7.62 -8.73 1.41
N ARG A 114 -7.89 -8.37 0.15
CA ARG A 114 -9.09 -7.63 -0.29
C ARG A 114 -9.27 -6.30 0.45
N LEU A 115 -8.17 -5.67 0.83
CA LEU A 115 -8.14 -4.37 1.50
C LEU A 115 -7.94 -3.25 0.50
N ARG A 116 -8.46 -2.06 0.82
CA ARG A 116 -8.26 -0.87 -0.01
C ARG A 116 -6.87 -0.30 0.24
N LEU A 117 -6.30 0.38 -0.74
CA LEU A 117 -5.10 1.17 -0.50
C LEU A 117 -5.47 2.41 0.34
N LEU A 118 -4.89 2.54 1.54
CA LEU A 118 -5.07 3.74 2.37
C LEU A 118 -4.40 4.95 1.71
N PRO A 119 -4.98 6.16 1.82
CA PRO A 119 -4.44 7.34 1.18
C PRO A 119 -3.17 7.85 1.89
N VAL A 120 -2.37 8.63 1.17
CA VAL A 120 -1.07 9.15 1.63
C VAL A 120 -1.16 10.14 2.81
N ASP A 121 -2.35 10.68 3.08
CA ASP A 121 -2.64 11.60 4.18
C ASP A 121 -3.16 10.90 5.44
N ASN A 122 -3.41 9.57 5.38
CA ASN A 122 -3.62 8.79 6.59
C ASN A 122 -2.38 8.95 7.50
N PRO A 123 -2.55 9.29 8.80
CA PRO A 123 -1.43 9.62 9.69
C PRO A 123 -0.35 8.54 9.78
N HIS A 124 -0.74 7.26 9.77
CA HIS A 124 0.19 6.14 9.87
C HIS A 124 0.92 5.90 8.54
N VAL A 125 0.19 5.97 7.41
CA VAL A 125 0.81 5.89 6.07
C VAL A 125 1.78 7.05 5.86
N ALA A 126 1.39 8.27 6.22
CA ALA A 126 2.25 9.45 6.13
C ALA A 126 3.52 9.32 6.99
N SER A 127 3.39 8.73 8.18
CA SER A 127 4.52 8.43 9.05
C SER A 127 5.49 7.43 8.40
N ASP A 128 4.99 6.32 7.87
CA ASP A 128 5.82 5.31 7.22
C ASP A 128 6.47 5.84 5.92
N LEU A 129 5.74 6.62 5.12
CA LEU A 129 6.31 7.34 3.98
C LEU A 129 7.43 8.31 4.41
N SER A 130 7.28 8.97 5.56
CA SER A 130 8.36 9.81 6.09
C SER A 130 9.57 8.98 6.52
N LYS A 131 9.40 7.77 7.05
CA LYS A 131 10.52 6.87 7.39
C LYS A 131 11.26 6.43 6.12
N ILE A 132 10.52 5.99 5.09
CA ILE A 132 11.06 5.61 3.79
C ILE A 132 11.88 6.75 3.19
N LYS A 133 11.33 7.97 3.17
CA LYS A 133 12.03 9.16 2.66
C LYS A 133 13.33 9.47 3.40
N LYS A 134 13.39 9.18 4.70
CA LYS A 134 14.58 9.36 5.53
C LYS A 134 15.51 8.14 5.50
N GLY A 135 15.22 7.11 4.69
CA GLY A 135 15.97 5.87 4.64
C GLY A 135 15.93 5.07 5.95
N HIS A 136 14.93 5.28 6.80
CA HIS A 136 14.74 4.48 8.01
C HIS A 136 14.06 3.16 7.63
N PRO A 137 14.57 2.02 8.10
CA PRO A 137 13.98 0.74 7.80
C PRO A 137 12.59 0.62 8.42
N LEU A 138 11.69 -0.09 7.73
CA LEU A 138 10.39 -0.51 8.22
C LEU A 138 10.47 -1.94 8.75
N SER A 139 9.61 -2.26 9.72
CA SER A 139 9.47 -3.64 10.18
C SER A 139 8.71 -4.52 9.15
N PRO A 140 9.12 -5.79 8.95
CA PRO A 140 8.39 -6.80 8.16
C PRO A 140 6.92 -6.97 8.56
N ILE A 141 6.11 -7.52 7.65
CA ILE A 141 4.66 -7.64 7.80
C ILE A 141 4.26 -9.02 8.32
N LEU A 142 3.30 -9.06 9.23
CA LEU A 142 2.77 -10.31 9.78
C LEU A 142 1.45 -10.66 9.07
N LEU A 143 1.41 -11.83 8.42
CA LEU A 143 0.27 -12.28 7.64
C LEU A 143 -0.27 -13.62 8.16
N ILE A 144 -1.59 -13.78 8.12
CA ILE A 144 -2.23 -15.09 8.23
C ILE A 144 -2.69 -15.51 6.83
N ARG A 145 -2.28 -16.70 6.41
CA ARG A 145 -2.65 -17.28 5.12
C ARG A 145 -4.18 -17.41 5.02
N GLY A 146 -4.75 -16.85 3.95
CA GLY A 146 -6.14 -17.06 3.57
C GLY A 146 -6.36 -18.45 2.95
N ASP A 147 -7.60 -18.73 2.57
CA ASP A 147 -7.99 -20.02 2.03
C ASP A 147 -8.74 -19.85 0.70
N LEU A 148 -8.14 -20.35 -0.38
CA LEU A 148 -8.68 -20.19 -1.73
C LEU A 148 -9.96 -21.01 -1.96
N GLN A 149 -10.08 -22.18 -1.31
CA GLN A 149 -11.22 -23.08 -1.52
C GLN A 149 -12.49 -22.56 -0.84
N THR A 150 -12.33 -21.96 0.34
CA THR A 150 -13.44 -21.39 1.14
C THR A 150 -13.59 -19.89 0.95
N GLY A 151 -12.70 -19.25 0.19
CA GLY A 151 -12.78 -17.84 -0.15
C GLY A 151 -12.37 -16.88 0.98
N VAL A 152 -11.69 -17.40 2.01
CA VAL A 152 -11.17 -16.60 3.13
C VAL A 152 -9.98 -15.77 2.65
N PRO A 153 -10.00 -14.43 2.75
CA PRO A 153 -8.88 -13.60 2.35
C PRO A 153 -7.70 -13.73 3.31
N VAL A 154 -6.50 -13.37 2.84
CA VAL A 154 -5.33 -13.20 3.71
C VAL A 154 -5.64 -12.15 4.79
N GLN A 155 -5.22 -12.40 6.02
CA GLN A 155 -5.30 -11.39 7.07
C GLN A 155 -3.94 -10.70 7.21
N ILE A 156 -3.93 -9.36 7.21
CA ILE A 156 -2.74 -8.59 7.59
C ILE A 156 -2.85 -8.36 9.10
N ALA A 157 -2.19 -9.22 9.89
CA ALA A 157 -2.26 -9.16 11.35
C ALA A 157 -1.55 -7.93 11.91
N ASP A 158 -0.45 -7.53 11.28
CA ASP A 158 0.22 -6.26 11.54
C ASP A 158 0.89 -5.74 10.26
N GLY A 159 1.01 -4.42 10.13
CA GLY A 159 1.74 -3.78 9.04
C GLY A 159 0.91 -3.32 7.82
N TYR A 160 -0.41 -3.22 7.92
CA TYR A 160 -1.27 -2.74 6.83
C TYR A 160 -0.88 -1.34 6.30
N HIS A 161 -0.53 -0.41 7.20
CA HIS A 161 -0.04 0.92 6.82
C HIS A 161 1.30 0.87 6.09
N ARG A 162 2.20 -0.03 6.51
CA ARG A 162 3.50 -0.27 5.86
C ARG A 162 3.31 -0.80 4.44
N VAL A 163 2.39 -1.76 4.24
CA VAL A 163 2.02 -2.24 2.89
C VAL A 163 1.51 -1.10 2.01
N CYS A 164 0.64 -0.23 2.55
CA CYS A 164 0.12 0.92 1.81
C CYS A 164 1.23 1.93 1.47
N ALA A 165 2.12 2.24 2.42
CA ALA A 165 3.24 3.16 2.20
C ALA A 165 4.23 2.61 1.14
N SER A 166 4.52 1.30 1.18
CA SER A 166 5.32 0.63 0.16
C SER A 166 4.65 0.67 -1.22
N TYR A 167 3.33 0.42 -1.29
CA TYR A 167 2.58 0.51 -2.55
C TYR A 167 2.67 1.91 -3.18
N HIS A 168 2.53 2.97 -2.36
CA HIS A 168 2.64 4.36 -2.85
C HIS A 168 4.05 4.72 -3.32
N THR A 169 5.06 3.96 -2.90
CA THR A 169 6.45 4.12 -3.38
C THR A 169 6.63 3.39 -4.71
N ASP A 170 6.32 2.10 -4.73
CA ASP A 170 6.24 1.24 -5.91
C ASP A 170 5.31 0.05 -5.59
N GLU A 171 4.29 -0.18 -6.41
CA GLU A 171 3.36 -1.30 -6.26
C GLU A 171 4.06 -2.69 -6.32
N ASN A 172 5.24 -2.75 -6.93
CA ASN A 172 6.09 -3.93 -7.07
C ASN A 172 7.19 -4.01 -5.99
N THR A 173 7.15 -3.13 -4.97
CA THR A 173 8.03 -3.22 -3.81
C THR A 173 7.98 -4.64 -3.24
N ASP A 174 9.15 -5.23 -3.06
CA ASP A 174 9.28 -6.53 -2.41
C ASP A 174 9.24 -6.30 -0.91
N ILE A 175 8.23 -6.89 -0.26
CA ILE A 175 7.97 -6.71 1.16
C ILE A 175 8.33 -8.02 1.87
N PRO A 176 9.24 -7.99 2.87
CA PRO A 176 9.47 -9.13 3.75
C PRO A 176 8.25 -9.35 4.62
N VAL A 177 7.77 -10.59 4.63
CA VAL A 177 6.59 -11.02 5.38
C VAL A 177 6.86 -12.34 6.09
N ILE A 178 6.24 -12.52 7.25
CA ILE A 178 6.10 -13.82 7.88
C ILE A 178 4.65 -14.26 7.75
N ILE A 179 4.44 -15.53 7.37
CA ILE A 179 3.12 -16.09 7.10
C ILE A 179 2.85 -17.27 8.03
N ALA A 180 1.91 -17.11 8.95
CA ALA A 180 1.34 -18.22 9.72
C ALA A 180 0.12 -18.82 9.01
N VAL A 181 -0.24 -20.06 9.37
CA VAL A 181 -1.36 -20.77 8.76
C VAL A 181 -2.34 -21.17 9.86
N ALA A 182 -3.58 -20.69 9.78
CA ALA A 182 -4.61 -21.13 10.69
C ALA A 182 -4.86 -22.64 10.49
N ASN A 183 -4.38 -23.46 11.42
CA ASN A 183 -4.64 -24.88 11.39
C ASN A 183 -6.14 -25.12 11.54
N ARG A 184 -6.76 -25.70 10.51
CA ARG A 184 -8.11 -26.23 10.65
C ARG A 184 -8.04 -27.36 11.66
N ARG A 185 -8.74 -27.24 12.79
CA ARG A 185 -9.13 -28.46 13.51
C ARG A 185 -9.85 -29.34 12.50
N ALA A 186 -9.34 -30.54 12.25
CA ALA A 186 -10.10 -31.56 11.55
C ALA A 186 -11.38 -31.74 12.36
N THR A 187 -12.49 -31.20 11.85
CA THR A 187 -13.82 -31.61 12.29
C THR A 187 -13.88 -33.11 12.10
N ARG A 188 -13.87 -33.84 13.23
CA ARG A 188 -14.17 -35.27 13.28
C ARG A 188 -15.57 -35.52 12.77
#